data_AF-A0A431U2U1-F1
#
_entry.id   AF-A0A431U2U1-F1
#
_cell.length_a   1.000
_cell.length_b   1.000
_cell.length_c   1.000
_cell.angle_alpha   90.00
_cell.angle_beta   90.00
_cell.angle_gamma   90.00
#
_symmetry.space_group_name_H-M   'P 1'
#
loop_
_entity.id
_entity.type
_entity.pdbx_description
1 polymer ?
#
loop_
_entity_poly.entity_id
_entity_poly.type
_entity_poly.pdbx_seq_one_letter_code
_entity_poly.pdbx_strand_id
1 'polypeptide(L)'
;MHKSLILAGVLALSLAACSQEKTADSPESTTTETTTTTTQPAPPAPAPADAGVARTEAAAPAPAPAPAALATQPGPRGSQVALTKARVVGDILSVELQYMLPPSSDVSGSVSVFEDIDQVNYVDDATSRKYEVLKDQQGKFMASPLSFNNKQFRVDVRKNLPALVSLKFPAPPATSQTISLRIPEAGSFDAVAVQR
;
A
#
# COMPACT_ATOMS: atom_id res chain seq x y z
N MET A 1 27.90 56.07 -14.01
CA MET A 1 28.37 54.66 -14.06
C MET A 1 27.13 53.82 -14.40
N HIS A 2 26.66 53.74 -15.65
CA HIS A 2 26.97 52.71 -16.67
C HIS A 2 27.33 51.36 -16.02
N LYS A 3 26.60 50.24 -16.18
CA LYS A 3 25.88 49.74 -17.36
C LYS A 3 24.94 48.57 -16.98
N SER A 4 23.78 48.50 -17.62
CA SER A 4 22.87 47.34 -17.72
C SER A 4 23.48 46.15 -18.47
N LEU A 5 23.02 44.93 -18.17
CA LEU A 5 22.98 43.73 -19.03
C LEU A 5 22.10 42.68 -18.33
N ILE A 6 20.81 42.52 -18.67
CA ILE A 6 20.21 41.72 -19.77
C ILE A 6 20.52 40.21 -19.64
N LEU A 7 19.49 39.38 -19.43
CA LEU A 7 19.08 38.37 -20.42
C LEU A 7 17.68 37.80 -20.11
N ALA A 8 16.75 38.09 -21.03
CA ALA A 8 15.49 37.38 -21.20
C ALA A 8 15.73 36.08 -21.96
N GLY A 9 14.97 35.04 -21.65
CA GLY A 9 15.00 33.76 -22.37
C GLY A 9 13.65 33.07 -22.31
N VAL A 10 12.77 33.43 -23.24
CA VAL A 10 11.56 32.69 -23.58
C VAL A 10 11.98 31.49 -24.44
N LEU A 11 11.55 30.29 -24.09
CA LEU A 11 11.48 29.18 -25.04
C LEU A 11 10.17 28.41 -24.83
N ALA A 12 9.23 28.66 -25.74
CA ALA A 12 8.05 27.84 -25.95
C ALA A 12 8.42 26.72 -26.93
N LEU A 13 8.12 25.47 -26.59
CA LEU A 13 8.02 24.38 -27.57
C LEU A 13 6.76 23.54 -27.29
N SER A 14 5.78 23.77 -28.15
CA SER A 14 4.61 22.94 -28.41
C SER A 14 4.98 21.73 -29.27
N LEU A 15 4.59 20.52 -28.88
CA LEU A 15 4.54 19.36 -29.79
C LEU A 15 3.28 18.50 -29.57
N ALA A 16 2.51 18.42 -30.66
CA ALA A 16 1.72 17.29 -31.16
C ALA A 16 0.67 16.61 -30.23
N ALA A 17 -0.57 17.10 -30.30
CA ALA A 17 -1.75 16.28 -30.08
C ALA A 17 -2.16 15.62 -31.41
N CYS A 18 -1.93 14.31 -31.54
CA CYS A 18 -2.48 13.51 -32.64
C CYS A 18 -3.88 13.01 -32.26
N SER A 19 -4.84 13.36 -33.11
CA SER A 19 -6.21 12.90 -33.14
C SER A 19 -6.32 11.38 -33.25
N GLN A 20 -7.29 10.79 -32.55
CA GLN A 20 -8.09 9.70 -33.13
C GLN A 20 -9.49 9.71 -32.52
N GLU A 21 -10.39 10.27 -33.32
CA GLU A 21 -11.83 10.17 -33.22
C GLU A 21 -12.25 8.78 -33.71
N LYS A 22 -13.01 8.04 -32.91
CA LYS A 22 -13.75 6.86 -33.39
C LYS A 22 -15.18 6.95 -32.90
N THR A 23 -16.00 7.49 -33.80
CA THR A 23 -17.46 7.54 -33.78
C THR A 23 -18.07 6.14 -33.84
N ALA A 24 -19.17 6.00 -33.08
CA ALA A 24 -20.37 5.16 -33.23
C ALA A 24 -20.22 3.69 -33.68
N ASP A 25 -20.91 2.76 -33.02
CA ASP A 25 -22.34 2.53 -33.29
C ASP A 25 -22.83 1.35 -32.41
N SER A 26 -24.00 1.53 -31.81
CA SER A 26 -24.82 0.47 -31.22
C SER A 26 -25.79 0.03 -32.32
N PRO A 27 -26.14 -1.26 -32.40
CA PRO A 27 -27.53 -1.52 -32.08
C PRO A 27 -27.75 -2.81 -31.26
N GLU A 28 -28.52 -2.59 -30.20
CA GLU A 28 -29.54 -3.47 -29.64
C GLU A 28 -30.43 -4.08 -30.74
N SER A 29 -30.83 -5.34 -30.57
CA SER A 29 -32.18 -5.79 -30.96
C SER A 29 -32.48 -7.24 -30.56
N THR A 30 -33.65 -7.38 -29.92
CA THR A 30 -34.67 -8.41 -30.18
C THR A 30 -34.71 -9.64 -29.25
N THR A 31 -35.44 -9.43 -28.15
CA THR A 31 -36.72 -10.09 -27.79
C THR A 31 -37.13 -11.34 -28.59
N THR A 32 -37.49 -12.42 -27.88
CA THR A 32 -38.63 -13.24 -28.29
C THR A 32 -39.36 -13.73 -27.03
N GLU A 33 -40.62 -13.28 -26.89
CA GLU A 33 -41.63 -13.85 -26.01
C GLU A 33 -42.05 -15.25 -26.48
N THR A 34 -42.61 -16.09 -25.59
CA THR A 34 -43.98 -16.64 -25.69
C THR A 34 -44.19 -17.85 -24.75
N THR A 35 -44.88 -17.61 -23.63
CA THR A 35 -46.21 -18.13 -23.22
C THR A 35 -46.50 -19.65 -23.07
N THR A 36 -46.78 -20.03 -21.79
CA THR A 36 -47.86 -20.90 -21.22
C THR A 36 -47.93 -22.43 -21.37
N THR A 37 -48.12 -23.14 -20.23
CA THR A 37 -49.39 -23.80 -19.79
C THR A 37 -49.15 -25.01 -18.85
N THR A 38 -49.58 -24.84 -17.58
CA THR A 38 -50.38 -25.72 -16.68
C THR A 38 -50.16 -27.25 -16.56
N THR A 39 -50.05 -27.74 -15.31
CA THR A 39 -50.98 -28.70 -14.61
C THR A 39 -50.26 -29.76 -13.74
N GLN A 40 -50.62 -29.82 -12.46
CA GLN A 40 -50.30 -30.81 -11.40
C GLN A 40 -51.50 -31.77 -11.23
N PRO A 41 -51.33 -33.10 -10.99
CA PRO A 41 -51.38 -33.72 -9.63
C PRO A 41 -50.47 -34.95 -9.38
N ALA A 42 -50.14 -35.19 -8.09
CA ALA A 42 -49.33 -36.31 -7.52
C ALA A 42 -50.22 -37.48 -7.01
N PRO A 43 -49.75 -38.55 -6.32
CA PRO A 43 -48.44 -39.25 -6.19
C PRO A 43 -48.56 -40.82 -6.41
N PRO A 44 -47.47 -41.63 -6.29
CA PRO A 44 -47.27 -42.40 -5.05
C PRO A 44 -45.79 -42.58 -4.59
N ALA A 45 -45.62 -42.83 -3.28
CA ALA A 45 -44.39 -43.23 -2.55
C ALA A 45 -43.97 -44.70 -2.86
N PRO A 46 -42.82 -45.26 -2.42
CA PRO A 46 -41.85 -44.77 -1.41
C PRO A 46 -40.36 -44.79 -1.83
N ALA A 47 -39.56 -44.02 -1.10
CA ALA A 47 -38.11 -43.89 -1.22
C ALA A 47 -37.35 -45.09 -0.63
N PRO A 48 -36.27 -45.56 -1.27
CA PRO A 48 -35.16 -46.16 -0.55
C PRO A 48 -34.30 -45.03 0.05
N ALA A 49 -34.00 -45.16 1.34
CA ALA A 49 -33.15 -44.26 2.09
C ALA A 49 -31.77 -44.18 1.41
N ASP A 50 -31.46 -43.02 0.82
CA ASP A 50 -30.11 -42.73 0.36
C ASP A 50 -29.26 -42.35 1.57
N ALA A 51 -28.10 -42.99 1.65
CA ALA A 51 -27.19 -42.93 2.77
C ALA A 51 -26.76 -41.48 2.99
N GLY A 52 -26.94 -41.00 4.22
CA GLY A 52 -26.49 -39.68 4.62
C GLY A 52 -24.99 -39.51 4.36
N VAL A 53 -24.65 -38.78 3.30
CA VAL A 53 -23.30 -38.24 3.14
C VAL A 53 -23.15 -37.10 4.14
N ALA A 54 -22.62 -37.43 5.31
CA ALA A 54 -22.19 -36.43 6.27
C ALA A 54 -21.15 -35.53 5.59
N ARG A 55 -21.52 -34.27 5.36
CA ARG A 55 -20.58 -33.23 4.94
C ARG A 55 -19.70 -32.93 6.15
N THR A 56 -18.51 -33.53 6.17
CA THR A 56 -17.43 -33.08 7.05
C THR A 56 -17.14 -31.62 6.69
N GLU A 57 -17.56 -30.70 7.54
CA GLU A 57 -17.15 -29.30 7.48
C GLU A 57 -15.64 -29.26 7.68
N ALA A 58 -14.91 -28.98 6.60
CA ALA A 58 -13.49 -28.76 6.67
C ALA A 58 -13.26 -27.53 7.55
N ALA A 59 -12.64 -27.74 8.71
CA ALA A 59 -12.25 -26.66 9.60
C ALA A 59 -11.46 -25.62 8.79
N ALA A 60 -11.94 -24.37 8.83
CA ALA A 60 -11.26 -23.26 8.18
C ALA A 60 -9.79 -23.23 8.64
N PRO A 61 -8.82 -23.05 7.71
CA PRO A 61 -7.41 -22.93 8.09
C PRO A 61 -7.26 -21.83 9.16
N ALA A 62 -6.59 -22.16 10.26
CA ALA A 62 -6.25 -21.15 11.25
C ALA A 62 -5.50 -20.00 10.57
N PRO A 63 -5.84 -18.73 10.86
CA PRO A 63 -5.19 -17.59 10.23
C PRO A 63 -3.68 -17.66 10.45
N ALA A 64 -2.92 -17.46 9.37
CA ALA A 64 -1.47 -17.45 9.42
C ALA A 64 -0.97 -16.42 10.45
N PRO A 65 0.08 -16.73 11.24
CA PRO A 65 0.61 -15.81 12.23
C PRO A 65 1.07 -14.51 11.54
N ALA A 66 0.70 -13.36 12.14
CA ALA A 66 1.14 -12.06 11.65
C ALA A 66 2.68 -11.98 11.69
N PRO A 67 3.33 -11.34 10.69
CA PRO A 67 4.78 -11.19 10.67
C PRO A 67 5.26 -10.46 11.93
N ALA A 68 6.30 -11.02 12.57
CA ALA A 68 6.87 -10.43 13.78
C ALA A 68 7.55 -9.09 13.48
N ALA A 69 7.34 -8.10 14.35
CA ALA A 69 7.99 -6.81 14.23
C ALA A 69 9.50 -6.93 14.51
N LEU A 70 10.32 -6.30 13.68
CA LEU A 70 11.75 -6.11 13.89
C LEU A 70 12.01 -5.10 15.03
N ALA A 71 11.18 -4.06 15.11
CA ALA A 71 11.20 -3.04 16.15
C ALA A 71 9.86 -2.29 16.17
N THR A 72 9.56 -1.61 17.28
CA THR A 72 8.33 -0.81 17.43
C THR A 72 8.63 0.55 18.04
N GLN A 73 7.91 1.58 17.58
CA GLN A 73 7.96 2.92 18.14
C GLN A 73 6.56 3.46 18.43
N PRO A 74 6.41 4.40 19.38
CA PRO A 74 5.21 5.24 19.45
C PRO A 74 5.00 5.95 18.11
N GLY A 75 3.76 5.99 17.65
CA GLY A 75 3.36 6.70 16.46
C GLY A 75 2.51 7.92 16.78
N PRO A 76 2.21 8.74 15.75
CA PRO A 76 1.37 9.91 15.94
C PRO A 76 -0.03 9.54 16.41
N ARG A 77 -0.65 10.48 17.13
CA ARG A 77 -2.06 10.42 17.55
C ARG A 77 -2.41 9.15 18.36
N GLY A 78 -1.45 8.66 19.15
CA GLY A 78 -1.61 7.49 20.01
C GLY A 78 -1.56 6.15 19.26
N SER A 79 -1.11 6.16 18.01
CA SER A 79 -0.80 4.92 17.29
C SER A 79 0.53 4.32 17.74
N GLN A 80 0.79 3.09 17.31
CA GLN A 80 2.07 2.42 17.40
C GLN A 80 2.51 2.06 15.99
N VAL A 81 3.81 2.21 15.71
CA VAL A 81 4.41 1.87 14.42
C VAL A 81 5.37 0.71 14.62
N ALA A 82 5.11 -0.40 13.96
CA ALA A 82 6.00 -1.55 13.93
C ALA A 82 6.75 -1.59 12.60
N LEU A 83 8.07 -1.68 12.64
CA LEU A 83 8.88 -2.02 11.48
C LEU A 83 8.86 -3.53 11.31
N THR A 84 8.24 -4.03 10.24
CA THR A 84 8.06 -5.48 10.03
C THR A 84 9.02 -6.03 8.99
N LYS A 85 9.63 -5.18 8.17
CA LYS A 85 10.57 -5.58 7.12
C LYS A 85 11.61 -4.51 6.86
N ALA A 86 12.86 -4.96 6.72
CA ALA A 86 13.96 -4.23 6.12
C ALA A 86 14.78 -5.23 5.29
N ARG A 87 14.52 -5.28 3.98
CA ARG A 87 15.12 -6.28 3.09
C ARG A 87 15.63 -5.65 1.80
N VAL A 88 16.86 -5.96 1.44
CA VAL A 88 17.45 -5.62 0.15
C VAL A 88 17.04 -6.65 -0.89
N VAL A 89 16.58 -6.18 -2.05
CA VAL A 89 16.31 -6.99 -3.23
C VAL A 89 16.89 -6.25 -4.43
N GLY A 90 17.94 -6.80 -5.04
CA GLY A 90 18.75 -6.07 -6.02
C GLY A 90 19.34 -4.79 -5.40
N ASP A 91 19.16 -3.66 -6.07
CA ASP A 91 19.66 -2.35 -5.62
C ASP A 91 18.65 -1.56 -4.76
N ILE A 92 17.58 -2.21 -4.28
CA ILE A 92 16.51 -1.57 -3.52
C ILE A 92 16.42 -2.16 -2.12
N LEU A 93 16.47 -1.29 -1.12
CA LEU A 93 16.00 -1.62 0.23
C LEU A 93 14.49 -1.40 0.30
N SER A 94 13.74 -2.47 0.57
CA SER A 94 12.30 -2.44 0.83
C SER A 94 12.02 -2.47 2.32
N VAL A 95 11.29 -1.46 2.79
CA VAL A 95 10.86 -1.28 4.17
C VAL A 95 9.35 -1.42 4.24
N GLU A 96 8.84 -2.16 5.23
CA GLU A 96 7.40 -2.21 5.55
C GLU A 96 7.17 -1.85 7.01
N LEU A 97 6.19 -0.98 7.21
CA LEU A 97 5.76 -0.46 8.50
C LEU A 97 4.29 -0.81 8.70
N GLN A 98 3.93 -1.17 9.91
CA GLN A 98 2.57 -1.42 10.31
C GLN A 98 2.15 -0.39 11.37
N TYR A 99 1.13 0.39 11.05
CA TYR A 99 0.50 1.34 11.97
C TYR A 99 -0.70 0.67 12.61
N MET A 100 -0.79 0.72 13.93
CA MET A 100 -1.92 0.17 14.69
C MET A 100 -2.30 1.04 15.87
N LEU A 101 -3.57 1.00 16.27
CA LEU A 101 -3.97 1.55 17.56
C LEU A 101 -3.81 0.45 18.63
N PRO A 102 -3.14 0.74 19.76
CA PRO A 102 -3.08 -0.19 20.87
C PRO A 102 -4.49 -0.58 21.35
N PRO A 103 -4.71 -1.81 21.84
CA PRO A 103 -6.01 -2.24 22.37
C PRO A 103 -6.53 -1.33 23.49
N SER A 104 -5.62 -0.74 24.27
CA SER A 104 -5.90 0.21 25.35
C SER A 104 -6.15 1.65 24.88
N SER A 105 -6.16 1.92 23.57
CA SER A 105 -6.42 3.27 23.05
C SER A 105 -7.86 3.70 23.31
N ASP A 106 -8.09 4.94 23.78
CA ASP A 106 -9.43 5.49 23.98
C ASP A 106 -10.09 6.01 22.69
N VAL A 107 -9.40 5.89 21.54
CA VAL A 107 -9.94 6.39 20.27
C VAL A 107 -11.15 5.56 19.81
N SER A 108 -12.30 6.22 19.72
CA SER A 108 -13.54 5.67 19.18
C SER A 108 -13.64 5.99 17.69
N GLY A 109 -12.88 5.27 16.84
CA GLY A 109 -12.94 5.43 15.39
C GLY A 109 -11.63 5.17 14.66
N SER A 110 -11.45 5.85 13.52
CA SER A 110 -10.20 5.85 12.75
C SER A 110 -9.35 7.08 13.05
N VAL A 111 -8.04 6.89 13.08
CA VAL A 111 -7.04 7.96 13.10
C VAL A 111 -6.38 8.02 11.74
N SER A 112 -6.49 9.15 11.05
CA SER A 112 -5.69 9.40 9.85
C SER A 112 -4.30 9.87 10.25
N VAL A 113 -3.28 9.17 9.75
CA VAL A 113 -1.87 9.51 9.85
C VAL A 113 -1.38 10.00 8.49
N PHE A 114 -0.63 11.10 8.50
CA PHE A 114 -0.05 11.73 7.33
C PHE A 114 1.42 11.98 7.62
N GLU A 115 2.29 11.57 6.71
CA GLU A 115 3.73 11.74 6.87
C GLU A 115 4.33 12.19 5.54
N ASP A 116 5.17 13.22 5.61
CA ASP A 116 5.89 13.79 4.48
C ASP A 116 7.04 12.86 4.09
N ILE A 117 6.95 12.27 2.88
CA ILE A 117 7.88 11.21 2.46
C ILE A 117 9.29 11.75 2.23
N ASP A 118 9.43 13.03 1.86
CA ASP A 118 10.73 13.69 1.70
C ASP A 118 11.49 13.89 3.02
N GLN A 119 10.79 13.79 4.16
CA GLN A 119 11.41 13.80 5.49
C GLN A 119 11.77 12.40 6.00
N VAL A 120 11.24 11.35 5.36
CA VAL A 120 11.58 9.96 5.68
C VAL A 120 12.90 9.57 5.04
N ASN A 121 13.82 9.06 5.85
CA ASN A 121 15.16 8.68 5.39
C ASN A 121 15.71 7.55 6.26
N TYR A 122 16.73 6.85 5.76
CA TYR A 122 17.58 6.03 6.60
C TYR A 122 19.02 6.54 6.59
N VAL A 123 19.74 6.27 7.67
CA VAL A 123 21.19 6.44 7.76
C VAL A 123 21.83 5.06 7.78
N ASP A 124 22.81 4.82 6.91
CA ASP A 124 23.66 3.64 7.01
C ASP A 124 24.60 3.79 8.21
N ASP A 125 24.49 2.90 9.19
CA ASP A 125 25.24 3.01 10.44
C ASP A 125 26.76 2.84 10.24
N ALA A 126 27.18 2.13 9.19
CA ALA A 126 28.59 1.90 8.90
C ALA A 126 29.27 3.11 8.25
N THR A 127 28.54 3.85 7.40
CA THR A 127 29.09 4.96 6.61
C THR A 127 28.57 6.33 7.04
N SER A 128 27.59 6.38 7.94
CA SER A 128 26.84 7.59 8.34
C SER A 128 26.20 8.35 7.17
N ARG A 129 26.00 7.69 6.02
CA ARG A 129 25.38 8.30 4.84
C ARG A 129 23.86 8.24 4.95
N LYS A 130 23.21 9.36 4.65
CA LYS A 130 21.75 9.49 4.60
C LYS A 130 21.23 9.11 3.20
N TYR A 131 20.15 8.35 3.17
CA TYR A 131 19.45 7.93 1.95
C TYR A 131 17.97 8.24 2.07
N GLU A 132 17.39 8.81 1.01
CA GLU A 132 15.99 9.21 0.93
C GLU A 132 15.17 8.17 0.17
N VAL A 133 13.85 8.25 0.29
CA VAL A 133 12.93 7.37 -0.45
C VAL A 133 13.09 7.59 -1.95
N LEU A 134 13.17 6.50 -2.71
CA LEU A 134 13.31 6.53 -4.16
C LEU A 134 12.10 7.21 -4.81
N LYS A 135 12.33 7.80 -5.98
CA LYS A 135 11.30 8.27 -6.90
C LYS A 135 11.35 7.45 -8.17
N ASP A 136 10.19 7.22 -8.77
CA ASP A 136 10.10 6.63 -10.10
C ASP A 136 10.50 7.64 -11.20
N GLN A 137 10.45 7.19 -12.45
CA GLN A 137 10.81 8.00 -13.62
C GLN A 137 9.91 9.25 -13.81
N GLN A 138 8.74 9.28 -13.16
CA GLN A 138 7.79 10.40 -13.20
C GLN A 138 7.98 11.33 -11.99
N GLY A 139 8.96 11.06 -11.13
CA GLY A 139 9.25 11.84 -9.93
C GLY A 139 8.34 11.53 -8.73
N LYS A 140 7.50 10.50 -8.82
CA LYS A 140 6.60 10.08 -7.73
C LYS A 140 7.34 9.15 -6.78
N PHE A 141 7.11 9.32 -5.47
CA PHE A 141 7.75 8.47 -4.47
C PHE A 141 7.36 7.00 -4.66
N MET A 142 8.36 6.13 -4.53
CA MET A 142 8.19 4.67 -4.53
C MET A 142 7.74 4.20 -3.14
N ALA A 143 6.55 4.63 -2.76
CA ALA A 143 5.90 4.30 -1.50
C ALA A 143 4.44 3.92 -1.73
N SER A 144 3.84 3.24 -0.76
CA SER A 144 2.42 2.90 -0.79
C SER A 144 1.86 2.76 0.63
N PRO A 145 0.63 3.25 0.92
CA PRO A 145 -0.19 4.07 0.01
C PRO A 145 0.37 5.48 -0.14
N LEU A 146 0.02 6.16 -1.24
CA LEU A 146 0.28 7.60 -1.38
C LEU A 146 -1.01 8.39 -1.23
N SER A 147 -0.89 9.59 -0.69
CA SER A 147 -1.96 10.58 -0.70
C SER A 147 -2.14 11.16 -2.12
N PHE A 148 -3.22 11.93 -2.31
CA PHE A 148 -3.56 12.55 -3.60
C PHE A 148 -2.44 13.45 -4.16
N ASN A 149 -1.61 14.06 -3.31
CA ASN A 149 -0.52 14.95 -3.75
C ASN A 149 0.78 14.20 -4.12
N ASN A 150 0.82 12.87 -3.96
CA ASN A 150 2.00 12.01 -4.20
C ASN A 150 3.26 12.37 -3.39
N LYS A 151 3.16 13.24 -2.38
CA LYS A 151 4.27 13.67 -1.52
C LYS A 151 4.22 13.06 -0.12
N GLN A 152 3.07 12.55 0.27
CA GLN A 152 2.80 11.98 1.58
C GLN A 152 2.27 10.56 1.44
N PHE A 153 2.47 9.72 2.46
CA PHE A 153 1.58 8.58 2.65
C PHE A 153 0.44 8.99 3.59
N ARG A 154 -0.74 8.42 3.34
CA ARG A 154 -1.91 8.57 4.19
C ARG A 154 -2.44 7.19 4.55
N VAL A 155 -2.54 6.91 5.83
CA VAL A 155 -3.17 5.69 6.34
C VAL A 155 -4.23 6.01 7.37
N ASP A 156 -5.35 5.29 7.29
CA ASP A 156 -6.41 5.34 8.29
C ASP A 156 -6.27 4.12 9.21
N VAL A 157 -5.94 4.36 10.47
CA VAL A 157 -5.70 3.32 11.47
C VAL A 157 -6.94 3.16 12.33
N ARG A 158 -7.44 1.93 12.48
CA ARG A 158 -8.58 1.63 13.38
C ARG A 158 -8.17 0.58 14.40
N LYS A 159 -8.93 0.51 15.50
CA LYS A 159 -8.83 -0.62 16.44
C LYS A 159 -9.02 -1.93 15.65
N ASN A 160 -8.07 -2.85 15.81
CA ASN A 160 -8.03 -4.17 15.15
C ASN A 160 -7.91 -4.15 13.60
N LEU A 161 -7.64 -3.00 12.99
CA LEU A 161 -7.36 -2.92 11.55
C LEU A 161 -6.04 -2.15 11.35
N PRO A 162 -4.89 -2.85 11.37
CA PRO A 162 -3.62 -2.22 11.13
C PRO A 162 -3.51 -1.76 9.67
N ALA A 163 -2.81 -0.64 9.47
CA ALA A 163 -2.50 -0.14 8.15
C ALA A 163 -1.03 -0.42 7.80
N LEU A 164 -0.78 -0.82 6.55
CA LEU A 164 0.57 -1.11 6.06
C LEU A 164 1.09 0.06 5.22
N VAL A 165 2.34 0.47 5.47
CA VAL A 165 3.08 1.42 4.66
C VAL A 165 4.32 0.72 4.13
N SER A 166 4.56 0.83 2.83
CA SER A 166 5.78 0.34 2.18
C SER A 166 6.58 1.52 1.63
N LEU A 167 7.90 1.46 1.80
CA LEU A 167 8.84 2.48 1.37
C LEU A 167 10.00 1.78 0.67
N LYS A 168 10.45 2.33 -0.46
CA LYS A 168 11.62 1.82 -1.19
C LYS A 168 12.72 2.86 -1.19
N PHE A 169 13.92 2.43 -0.82
CA PHE A 169 15.12 3.26 -0.75
C PHE A 169 16.23 2.64 -1.62
N PRO A 170 17.27 3.40 -1.98
CA PRO A 170 18.51 2.80 -2.47
C PRO A 170 19.02 1.76 -1.47
N ALA A 171 19.50 0.62 -1.95
CA ALA A 171 20.14 -0.36 -1.07
C ALA A 171 21.40 0.24 -0.41
N PRO A 172 21.63 -0.01 0.89
CA PRO A 172 22.88 0.37 1.51
C PRO A 172 24.03 -0.47 0.93
N PRO A 173 25.28 0.02 0.98
CA PRO A 173 26.45 -0.72 0.50
C PRO A 173 26.47 -2.16 0.99
N ALA A 174 26.98 -3.11 0.20
CA ALA A 174 26.97 -4.54 0.56
C ALA A 174 27.67 -4.86 1.89
N THR A 175 28.61 -4.01 2.32
CA THR A 175 29.33 -4.09 3.60
C THR A 175 28.48 -3.66 4.80
N SER A 176 27.39 -2.94 4.58
CA SER A 176 26.54 -2.38 5.63
C SER A 176 25.47 -3.39 6.07
N GLN A 177 25.46 -3.67 7.37
CA GLN A 177 24.60 -4.68 8.01
C GLN A 177 23.37 -4.08 8.68
N THR A 178 23.48 -2.82 9.14
CA THR A 178 22.41 -2.14 9.88
C THR A 178 22.16 -0.74 9.34
N ILE A 179 20.94 -0.27 9.57
CA ILE A 179 20.52 1.10 9.26
C ILE A 179 19.75 1.68 10.44
N SER A 180 19.71 3.01 10.50
CA SER A 180 18.82 3.77 11.37
C SER A 180 17.76 4.47 10.52
N LEU A 181 16.52 3.99 10.55
CA LEU A 181 15.38 4.53 9.81
C LEU A 181 14.70 5.64 10.62
N ARG A 182 14.57 6.84 10.05
CA ARG A 182 13.86 7.97 10.67
C ARG A 182 12.53 8.24 9.98
N ILE A 183 11.49 8.38 10.81
CA ILE A 183 10.14 8.78 10.43
C ILE A 183 9.76 9.99 11.30
N PRO A 184 9.27 11.11 10.73
CA PRO A 184 9.08 12.36 11.46
C PRO A 184 8.26 12.24 12.76
N GLU A 185 7.03 11.71 12.71
CA GLU A 185 6.17 11.65 13.91
C GLU A 185 6.26 10.31 14.66
N ALA A 186 6.96 9.31 14.11
CA ALA A 186 7.19 8.01 14.76
C ALA A 186 8.62 7.80 15.29
N GLY A 187 9.51 8.78 15.12
CA GLY A 187 10.88 8.74 15.62
C GLY A 187 11.81 7.86 14.77
N SER A 188 12.84 7.31 15.42
CA SER A 188 13.87 6.50 14.76
C SER A 188 13.78 5.02 15.16
N PHE A 189 14.03 4.13 14.19
CA PHE A 189 14.32 2.72 14.40
C PHE A 189 15.81 2.54 14.18
N ASP A 190 16.57 2.47 15.27
CA ASP A 190 18.03 2.44 15.22
C ASP A 190 18.56 1.00 15.10
N ALA A 191 19.74 0.86 14.48
CA ALA A 191 20.46 -0.41 14.34
C ALA A 191 19.61 -1.57 13.77
N VAL A 192 18.71 -1.26 12.85
CA VAL A 192 17.85 -2.25 12.18
C VAL A 192 18.71 -3.12 11.26
N ALA A 193 18.76 -4.42 11.54
CA ALA A 193 19.42 -5.38 10.68
C ALA A 193 18.76 -5.46 9.30
N VAL A 194 19.56 -5.36 8.25
CA VAL A 194 19.12 -5.46 6.86
C VAL A 194 19.22 -6.90 6.39
N GLN A 195 18.10 -7.46 5.92
CA GLN A 195 18.05 -8.80 5.32
C GLN A 195 18.47 -8.73 3.86
N ARG A 196 19.31 -9.65 3.40
CA ARG A 196 19.76 -9.75 2.00
C ARG A 196 19.38 -11.11 1.42
#